data_AF-A0A812JZM1-F1
#
_entry.id   AF-A0A812JZM1-F1
#
_cell.length_a   1.000
_cell.length_b   1.000
_cell.length_c   1.000
_cell.angle_alpha   90.00
_cell.angle_beta   90.00
_cell.angle_gamma   90.00
#
_symmetry.space_group_name_H-M   'P 1'
#
loop_
_entity.id
_entity.type
_entity.pdbx_description
1 polymer ?
#
loop_
_entity_poly.entity_id
_entity_poly.type
_entity_poly.pdbx_seq_one_letter_code
_entity_poly.pdbx_strand_id
1 'polypeptide(L)'
;MAKVKYYYDPKTLSYRKIEKGPGYRLKQTMLYMASAALMGMVFYLIADNFIDSPKEKRLRRELENMKIQYSIMNERMDQLATVLRDLEDRDDNIYRVIFEAEPIPASVREAGFGGANRYKKLEGFENSELIKETAKRLDKITKQLYVQTKSFDEIVEMADDKNKFLASIPAIQPVANEELKRMASGYGWRIDPFTKARKMHYGMDFSAEIGTPVYATGDGIVKRADSRSSGFGRHIRIDHGYGYTTIYAHLSEYNIQ
;
A
#
# COMPACT_ATOMS: atom_id res chain seq x y z
N MET A 1 34.41 77.99 -28.61
CA MET A 1 34.72 79.17 -27.76
C MET A 1 33.64 79.30 -26.69
N ALA A 2 34.01 79.44 -25.41
CA ALA A 2 33.04 79.53 -24.33
C ALA A 2 32.29 80.87 -24.38
N LYS A 3 30.94 80.85 -24.44
CA LYS A 3 30.11 82.07 -24.43
C LYS A 3 30.30 82.79 -23.08
N VAL A 4 31.04 83.89 -23.11
CA VAL A 4 31.28 84.75 -21.94
C VAL A 4 30.05 85.65 -21.76
N LYS A 5 29.42 85.60 -20.57
CA LYS A 5 28.27 86.46 -20.26
C LYS A 5 28.76 87.77 -19.64
N TYR A 6 28.27 88.88 -20.17
CA TYR A 6 28.53 90.23 -19.68
C TYR A 6 27.24 90.79 -19.09
N TYR A 7 27.33 91.57 -18.01
CA TYR A 7 26.22 92.39 -17.56
C TYR A 7 26.54 93.86 -17.86
N TYR A 8 25.52 94.62 -18.23
CA TYR A 8 25.66 96.05 -18.44
C TYR A 8 25.62 96.76 -17.08
N ASP A 9 26.70 97.46 -16.73
CA ASP A 9 26.73 98.29 -15.51
C ASP A 9 26.22 99.70 -15.88
N PRO A 10 25.01 100.09 -15.45
CA PRO A 10 24.42 101.38 -15.81
C PRO A 10 25.16 102.58 -15.18
N LYS A 11 26.04 102.36 -14.20
CA LYS A 11 26.84 103.43 -13.58
C LYS A 11 28.13 103.74 -14.33
N THR A 12 28.72 102.75 -15.01
CA THR A 12 29.96 102.92 -15.78
C THR A 12 29.77 102.79 -17.29
N LEU A 13 28.52 102.66 -17.75
CA LEU A 13 28.11 102.52 -19.17
C LEU A 13 28.90 101.44 -19.93
N SER A 14 29.37 100.41 -19.23
CA SER A 14 30.30 99.41 -19.77
C SER A 14 29.82 97.99 -19.52
N TYR A 15 30.04 97.11 -20.49
CA TYR A 15 29.79 95.68 -20.33
C TYR A 15 30.90 95.04 -19.50
N ARG A 16 30.59 94.62 -18.27
CA ARG A 16 31.54 93.92 -17.39
C ARG A 16 31.33 92.42 -17.47
N LYS A 17 32.44 91.68 -17.55
CA LYS A 17 32.43 90.21 -17.56
C LYS A 17 31.93 89.69 -16.22
N ILE A 18 30.97 88.76 -16.23
CA ILE A 18 30.53 88.08 -15.00
C ILE A 18 31.65 87.15 -14.54
N GLU A 19 32.42 87.57 -13.54
CA GLU A 19 33.44 86.74 -12.92
C GLU A 19 32.78 85.72 -11.97
N LYS A 20 32.80 84.45 -12.36
CA LYS A 20 32.28 83.36 -11.54
C LYS A 20 33.28 83.05 -10.44
N GLY A 21 33.09 83.67 -9.27
CA GLY A 21 33.86 83.40 -8.07
C GLY A 21 33.75 81.95 -7.56
N PRO A 22 34.63 81.53 -6.63
CA PRO A 22 34.67 80.15 -6.12
C PRO A 22 33.33 79.70 -5.51
N GLY A 23 32.61 80.58 -4.81
CA GLY A 23 31.27 80.29 -4.26
C GLY A 23 30.19 80.01 -5.31
N TYR A 24 30.24 80.67 -6.48
CA TYR A 24 29.32 80.38 -7.59
C TYR A 24 29.57 78.99 -8.17
N ARG A 25 30.84 78.59 -8.28
CA ARG A 25 31.22 77.24 -8.75
C ARG A 25 30.80 76.16 -7.74
N LEU A 26 30.95 76.43 -6.44
CA LEU A 26 30.49 75.54 -5.37
C LEU A 26 28.96 75.35 -5.40
N LYS A 27 28.18 76.44 -5.53
CA LYS A 27 26.72 76.34 -5.63
C LYS A 27 26.27 75.54 -6.85
N GLN A 28 26.88 75.78 -8.01
CA GLN A 28 26.53 75.06 -9.25
C GLN A 28 26.90 73.56 -9.18
N THR A 29 28.05 73.23 -8.58
CA THR A 29 28.44 71.82 -8.37
C THR A 29 27.51 71.13 -7.38
N MET A 30 27.13 71.76 -6.28
CA MET A 30 26.13 71.22 -5.35
C MET A 30 24.76 71.04 -6.02
N LEU A 31 24.32 72.01 -6.83
CA LEU A 31 23.03 71.93 -7.53
C LEU A 31 23.02 70.80 -8.56
N TYR A 32 24.14 70.59 -9.26
CA TYR A 32 24.33 69.45 -10.17
C TYR A 32 24.36 68.11 -9.42
N MET A 33 25.02 68.03 -8.26
CA MET A 33 25.00 66.81 -7.45
C MET A 33 23.60 66.50 -6.92
N ALA A 34 22.86 67.50 -6.47
CA ALA A 34 21.49 67.34 -6.01
C ALA A 34 20.56 66.86 -7.13
N SER A 35 20.66 67.43 -8.34
CA SER A 35 19.85 66.98 -9.48
C SER A 35 20.24 65.58 -9.97
N ALA A 36 21.53 65.24 -9.95
CA ALA A 36 22.00 63.89 -10.27
C ALA A 36 21.49 62.85 -9.25
N ALA A 37 21.51 63.17 -7.96
CA ALA A 37 20.97 62.31 -6.91
C ALA A 37 19.45 62.10 -7.07
N LEU A 38 18.72 63.18 -7.37
CA LEU A 38 17.27 63.12 -7.59
C LEU A 38 16.92 62.29 -8.83
N MET A 39 17.67 62.47 -9.93
CA MET A 39 17.52 61.65 -11.13
C MET A 39 17.85 60.17 -10.86
N GLY A 40 18.91 59.89 -10.10
CA GLY A 40 19.27 58.53 -9.67
C GLY A 40 18.20 57.87 -8.81
N MET A 41 17.57 58.62 -7.90
CA MET A 41 16.44 58.15 -7.09
C MET A 41 15.24 57.81 -7.98
N VAL A 42 14.92 58.65 -8.96
CA VAL A 42 13.84 58.38 -9.92
C VAL A 42 14.12 57.12 -10.73
N PHE A 43 15.35 56.96 -11.25
CA PHE A 43 15.74 55.74 -11.96
C PHE A 43 15.69 54.48 -11.08
N TYR A 44 16.10 54.59 -9.81
CA TYR A 44 16.00 53.48 -8.86
C TYR A 44 14.54 53.08 -8.62
N LEU A 45 13.65 54.04 -8.37
CA LEU A 45 12.22 53.76 -8.17
C LEU A 45 11.59 53.12 -9.41
N ILE A 46 11.97 53.55 -10.61
CA ILE A 46 11.51 52.92 -11.85
C ILE A 46 12.07 51.50 -11.98
N ALA A 47 13.37 51.29 -11.73
CA ALA A 47 13.98 49.97 -11.80
C ALA A 47 13.36 49.00 -10.78
N ASP A 48 13.11 49.45 -9.55
CA ASP A 48 12.52 48.66 -8.47
C ASP A 48 11.08 48.21 -8.80
N ASN A 49 10.28 49.08 -9.45
CA ASN A 49 8.90 48.75 -9.80
C ASN A 49 8.75 47.96 -11.11
N PHE A 50 9.70 48.07 -12.04
CA PHE A 50 9.56 47.48 -13.38
C PHE A 50 10.56 46.35 -13.69
N ILE A 51 11.64 46.21 -12.91
CA ILE A 51 12.69 45.21 -13.14
C ILE A 51 12.80 44.32 -11.91
N ASP A 52 12.18 43.14 -11.97
CA ASP A 52 12.33 42.16 -10.89
C ASP A 52 13.80 41.84 -10.65
N SER A 53 14.17 41.77 -9.37
CA SER A 53 15.50 41.34 -8.97
C SER A 53 15.76 39.89 -9.43
N PRO A 54 17.02 39.51 -9.70
CA PRO A 54 17.36 38.12 -9.99
C PRO A 54 16.91 37.13 -8.89
N LYS A 55 16.80 37.61 -7.64
CA LYS A 55 16.30 36.84 -6.49
C LYS A 55 14.80 36.57 -6.59
N GLU A 56 13.99 37.57 -6.91
CA GLU A 56 12.53 37.39 -7.09
C GLU A 56 12.20 36.48 -8.27
N LYS A 57 12.92 36.63 -9.40
CA LYS A 57 12.75 35.70 -10.54
C LYS A 57 13.08 34.26 -10.16
N ARG A 58 14.12 34.05 -9.34
CA ARG A 58 14.47 32.72 -8.82
C ARG A 58 13.39 32.17 -7.89
N LEU A 59 12.96 32.96 -6.91
CA LEU A 59 11.91 32.57 -5.97
C LEU A 59 10.60 32.25 -6.69
N ARG A 60 10.21 33.03 -7.70
CA ARG A 60 9.02 32.76 -8.51
C ARG A 60 9.15 31.43 -9.26
N ARG A 61 10.31 31.14 -9.85
CA ARG A 61 10.57 29.84 -10.50
C ARG A 61 10.50 28.68 -9.51
N GLU A 62 11.10 28.83 -8.32
CA GLU A 62 11.03 27.82 -7.27
C GLU A 62 9.59 27.58 -6.81
N LEU A 63 8.80 28.63 -6.65
CA LEU A 63 7.39 28.55 -6.26
C LEU A 63 6.52 27.85 -7.34
N GLU A 64 6.73 28.18 -8.61
CA GLU A 64 6.06 27.46 -9.71
C GLU A 64 6.46 25.98 -9.76
N ASN A 65 7.75 25.67 -9.54
CA ASN A 65 8.20 24.28 -9.43
C ASN A 65 7.53 23.56 -8.25
N MET A 66 7.41 24.20 -7.08
CA MET A 66 6.75 23.63 -5.92
C MET A 66 5.26 23.36 -6.17
N LYS A 67 4.56 24.24 -6.88
CA LYS A 67 3.15 24.02 -7.28
C LYS A 67 2.99 22.78 -8.16
N ILE A 68 3.89 22.58 -9.12
CA ILE A 68 3.89 21.39 -9.98
C ILE A 68 4.17 20.12 -9.17
N GLN A 69 5.14 20.16 -8.26
CA GLN A 69 5.42 19.01 -7.38
C GLN A 69 4.21 18.67 -6.50
N TYR A 70 3.53 19.69 -5.99
CA TYR A 70 2.31 19.53 -5.21
C TYR A 70 1.18 18.89 -6.02
N SER A 71 0.95 19.33 -7.27
CA SER A 71 -0.09 18.74 -8.13
C SER A 71 0.20 17.27 -8.46
N ILE A 72 1.45 16.95 -8.80
CA ILE A 72 1.89 15.56 -9.07
C ILE A 72 1.71 14.70 -7.82
N MET A 73 2.03 15.23 -6.63
CA MET A 73 1.87 14.49 -5.38
C MET A 73 0.39 14.21 -5.07
N ASN A 74 -0.51 15.17 -5.33
CA ASN A 74 -1.95 14.93 -5.19
C ASN A 74 -2.46 13.86 -6.15
N GLU A 75 -2.08 13.94 -7.43
CA GLU A 75 -2.48 12.94 -8.42
C GLU A 75 -1.99 11.53 -8.02
N ARG A 76 -0.77 11.42 -7.50
CA ARG A 76 -0.25 10.14 -6.97
C ARG A 76 -1.05 9.66 -5.76
N MET A 77 -1.45 10.55 -4.86
CA MET A 77 -2.32 10.17 -3.72
C MET A 77 -3.70 9.70 -4.19
N ASP A 78 -4.26 10.30 -5.24
CA ASP A 78 -5.51 9.85 -5.87
C ASP A 78 -5.36 8.44 -6.48
N GLN A 79 -4.25 8.20 -7.18
CA GLN A 79 -3.92 6.89 -7.73
C GLN A 79 -3.76 5.83 -6.63
N LEU A 80 -3.02 6.15 -5.56
CA LEU A 80 -2.84 5.24 -4.42
C LEU A 80 -4.17 4.93 -3.72
N ALA A 81 -5.04 5.93 -3.54
CA ALA A 81 -6.36 5.73 -2.97
C ALA A 81 -7.24 4.83 -3.84
N THR A 82 -7.08 4.90 -5.17
CA THR A 82 -7.81 4.05 -6.12
C THR A 82 -7.32 2.61 -6.04
N VAL A 83 -6.01 2.40 -6.09
CA VAL A 83 -5.41 1.05 -5.94
C VAL A 83 -5.79 0.43 -4.60
N LEU A 84 -5.80 1.22 -3.52
CA LEU A 84 -6.17 0.73 -2.21
C LEU A 84 -7.63 0.29 -2.16
N ARG A 85 -8.54 1.06 -2.77
CA ARG A 85 -9.95 0.67 -2.89
C ARG A 85 -10.11 -0.63 -3.68
N ASP A 86 -9.40 -0.78 -4.80
CA ASP A 86 -9.44 -2.01 -5.58
C ASP A 86 -8.91 -3.22 -4.80
N LEU A 87 -7.92 -3.03 -3.93
CA LEU A 87 -7.41 -4.07 -3.04
C LEU A 87 -8.42 -4.43 -1.95
N GLU A 88 -9.05 -3.43 -1.33
CA GLU A 88 -10.13 -3.60 -0.34
C GLU A 88 -11.31 -4.38 -0.96
N ASP A 89 -11.71 -4.02 -2.19
CA ASP A 89 -12.81 -4.67 -2.90
C ASP A 89 -12.48 -6.13 -3.25
N ARG A 90 -11.23 -6.44 -3.63
CA ARG A 90 -10.79 -7.81 -3.89
C ARG A 90 -10.72 -8.65 -2.62
N ASP A 91 -10.26 -8.06 -1.53
CA ASP A 91 -10.24 -8.68 -0.21
C ASP A 91 -11.65 -9.10 0.21
N ASP A 92 -12.59 -8.16 0.22
CA ASP A 92 -13.96 -8.42 0.66
C ASP A 92 -14.72 -9.37 -0.27
N ASN A 93 -14.63 -9.17 -1.58
CA ASN A 93 -15.51 -9.86 -2.53
C ASN A 93 -14.89 -11.10 -3.18
N ILE A 94 -13.58 -11.30 -3.06
CA ILE A 94 -12.91 -12.48 -3.64
C ILE A 94 -12.32 -13.32 -2.52
N TYR A 95 -11.34 -12.80 -1.79
CA TYR A 95 -10.60 -13.63 -0.84
C TYR A 95 -11.46 -14.04 0.34
N ARG A 96 -12.15 -13.10 0.99
CA ARG A 96 -13.01 -13.43 2.13
C ARG A 96 -14.21 -14.28 1.76
N VAL A 97 -14.74 -14.13 0.54
CA VAL A 97 -15.78 -15.04 0.02
C VAL A 97 -15.26 -16.46 -0.17
N ILE A 98 -14.05 -16.65 -0.73
CA ILE A 98 -13.43 -17.98 -0.91
C ILE A 98 -13.23 -18.67 0.44
N PHE A 99 -12.83 -17.91 1.46
CA PHE A 99 -12.56 -18.44 2.80
C PHE A 99 -13.76 -18.38 3.75
N GLU A 100 -14.95 -17.98 3.25
CA GLU A 100 -16.19 -17.86 4.03
C GLU A 100 -16.04 -16.96 5.28
N ALA A 101 -15.20 -15.92 5.17
CA ALA A 101 -14.91 -14.96 6.23
C ALA A 101 -15.74 -13.68 6.10
N GLU A 102 -16.00 -13.00 7.22
CA GLU A 102 -16.68 -11.70 7.20
C GLU A 102 -15.75 -10.59 6.68
N PRO A 103 -16.28 -9.63 5.89
CA PRO A 103 -15.53 -8.48 5.41
C PRO A 103 -15.13 -7.55 6.54
N ILE A 104 -14.06 -6.79 6.35
CA ILE A 104 -13.60 -5.83 7.36
C ILE A 104 -14.58 -4.66 7.43
N PRO A 105 -15.08 -4.29 8.63
CA PRO A 105 -15.97 -3.14 8.75
C PRO A 105 -15.31 -1.85 8.27
N ALA A 106 -16.07 -1.03 7.52
CA ALA A 106 -15.61 0.27 7.03
C ALA A 106 -15.08 1.17 8.16
N SER A 107 -15.68 1.09 9.36
CA SER A 107 -15.23 1.84 10.53
C SER A 107 -13.79 1.52 10.95
N VAL A 108 -13.32 0.29 10.73
CA VAL A 108 -11.95 -0.12 11.04
C VAL A 108 -10.98 0.41 9.97
N ARG A 109 -11.39 0.39 8.69
CA ARG A 109 -10.59 0.93 7.59
C ARG A 109 -10.45 2.45 7.67
N GLU A 110 -11.55 3.13 7.98
CA GLU A 110 -11.59 4.59 8.08
C GLU A 110 -11.17 5.13 9.44
N ALA A 111 -10.84 4.26 10.39
CA ALA A 111 -10.39 4.65 11.72
C ALA A 111 -9.20 5.61 11.61
N GLY A 112 -9.43 6.87 11.95
CA GLY A 112 -8.39 7.91 11.95
C GLY A 112 -7.34 7.68 13.03
N PHE A 113 -6.26 8.46 12.97
CA PHE A 113 -5.31 8.52 14.08
C PHE A 113 -5.89 9.39 15.19
N GLY A 114 -6.09 8.81 16.36
CA GLY A 114 -6.40 9.58 17.56
C GLY A 114 -5.26 10.52 17.95
N GLY A 115 -5.57 11.74 18.35
CA GLY A 115 -4.58 12.69 18.88
C GLY A 115 -4.95 14.15 18.59
N ALA A 116 -5.17 14.93 19.64
CA ALA A 116 -5.72 16.30 19.55
C ALA A 116 -4.81 17.33 18.85
N ASN A 117 -3.58 16.99 18.42
CA ASN A 117 -2.64 18.01 17.92
C ASN A 117 -1.49 17.49 17.03
N ARG A 118 -1.72 16.46 16.20
CA ARG A 118 -0.65 15.86 15.37
C ARG A 118 0.00 16.85 14.39
N TYR A 119 -0.76 17.84 13.94
CA TYR A 119 -0.35 18.80 12.92
C TYR A 119 0.07 20.17 13.49
N LYS A 120 0.19 20.31 14.81
CA LYS A 120 0.56 21.58 15.47
C LYS A 120 1.90 22.14 14.96
N LYS A 121 2.85 21.28 14.60
CA LYS A 121 4.16 21.68 14.05
C LYS A 121 4.09 22.33 12.67
N LEU A 122 2.94 22.17 11.99
CA LEU A 122 2.70 22.73 10.66
C LEU A 122 1.99 24.08 10.74
N GLU A 123 1.67 24.57 11.95
CA GLU A 123 1.02 25.86 12.18
C GLU A 123 2.01 27.03 12.10
N GLY A 124 1.51 28.21 11.71
CA GLY A 124 2.29 29.46 11.71
C GLY A 124 3.00 29.81 10.40
N PHE A 125 2.82 29.01 9.34
CA PHE A 125 3.33 29.29 8.00
C PHE A 125 2.20 29.77 7.07
N GLU A 126 2.53 30.59 6.06
CA GLU A 126 1.55 31.09 5.07
C GLU A 126 0.78 29.97 4.37
N ASN A 127 1.43 28.83 4.11
CA ASN A 127 0.84 27.65 3.47
C ASN A 127 0.50 26.51 4.45
N SER A 128 0.36 26.83 5.74
CA SER A 128 0.13 25.84 6.81
C SER A 128 -1.08 24.94 6.55
N GLU A 129 -2.22 25.49 6.12
CA GLU A 129 -3.43 24.70 5.87
C GLU A 129 -3.28 23.70 4.71
N LEU A 130 -2.59 24.08 3.64
CA LEU A 130 -2.32 23.19 2.50
C LEU A 130 -1.49 21.97 2.92
N ILE A 131 -0.42 22.23 3.70
CA ILE A 131 0.50 21.19 4.17
C ILE A 131 -0.20 20.29 5.19
N LYS A 132 -1.03 20.86 6.08
CA LYS A 132 -1.85 20.09 7.04
C LYS A 132 -2.81 19.15 6.32
N GLU A 133 -3.50 19.61 5.28
CA GLU A 133 -4.46 18.78 4.56
C GLU A 133 -3.78 17.64 3.81
N THR A 134 -2.64 17.92 3.17
CA THR A 134 -1.81 16.89 2.54
C THR A 134 -1.33 15.86 3.55
N ALA A 135 -0.86 16.31 4.72
CA ALA A 135 -0.41 15.41 5.78
C ALA A 135 -1.55 14.53 6.31
N LYS A 136 -2.75 15.09 6.53
CA LYS A 136 -3.95 14.33 6.93
C LYS A 136 -4.31 13.26 5.91
N ARG A 137 -4.28 13.63 4.63
CA ARG A 137 -4.62 12.73 3.53
C ARG A 137 -3.63 11.57 3.42
N LEU A 138 -2.33 11.88 3.48
CA LEU A 138 -1.27 10.88 3.48
C LEU A 138 -1.37 9.94 4.69
N ASP A 139 -1.64 10.49 5.87
CA ASP A 139 -1.89 9.71 7.08
C ASP A 139 -3.06 8.74 6.83
N LYS A 140 -4.21 9.22 6.36
CA LYS A 140 -5.39 8.37 6.08
C LYS A 140 -5.05 7.19 5.16
N ILE A 141 -4.40 7.46 4.02
CA ILE A 141 -3.98 6.43 3.06
C ILE A 141 -3.03 5.42 3.73
N THR A 142 -2.06 5.91 4.50
CA THR A 142 -1.08 5.05 5.20
C THR A 142 -1.76 4.13 6.21
N LYS A 143 -2.79 4.62 6.90
CA LYS A 143 -3.54 3.82 7.87
C LYS A 143 -4.37 2.73 7.19
N GLN A 144 -5.10 3.10 6.15
CA GLN A 144 -5.89 2.16 5.36
C GLN A 144 -4.98 1.06 4.76
N LEU A 145 -3.81 1.43 4.24
CA LEU A 145 -2.81 0.49 3.73
C LEU A 145 -2.30 -0.48 4.82
N TYR A 146 -2.08 0.02 6.04
CA TYR A 146 -1.68 -0.84 7.17
C TYR A 146 -2.77 -1.86 7.53
N VAL A 147 -4.03 -1.42 7.58
CA VAL A 147 -5.17 -2.32 7.81
C VAL A 147 -5.26 -3.37 6.71
N GLN A 148 -5.13 -2.95 5.44
CA GLN A 148 -5.16 -3.87 4.29
C GLN A 148 -4.02 -4.89 4.32
N THR A 149 -2.82 -4.47 4.73
CA THR A 149 -1.67 -5.38 4.88
C THR A 149 -1.94 -6.43 5.94
N LYS A 150 -2.51 -6.03 7.09
CA LYS A 150 -2.89 -6.96 8.16
C LYS A 150 -3.97 -7.95 7.72
N SER A 151 -4.92 -7.49 6.90
CA SER A 151 -5.93 -8.36 6.29
C SER A 151 -5.30 -9.43 5.39
N PHE A 152 -4.31 -9.06 4.57
CA PHE A 152 -3.63 -10.04 3.72
C PHE A 152 -2.80 -11.05 4.51
N ASP A 153 -2.20 -10.65 5.64
CA ASP A 153 -1.55 -11.61 6.55
C ASP A 153 -2.57 -12.67 7.02
N GLU A 154 -3.77 -12.25 7.42
CA GLU A 154 -4.87 -13.13 7.84
C GLU A 154 -5.34 -14.05 6.71
N ILE A 155 -5.47 -13.53 5.48
CA ILE A 155 -5.85 -14.33 4.31
C ILE A 155 -4.82 -15.43 4.01
N VAL A 156 -3.53 -15.14 4.15
CA VAL A 156 -2.48 -16.13 3.93
C VAL A 156 -2.59 -17.26 4.96
N GLU A 157 -2.87 -16.94 6.22
CA GLU A 157 -3.10 -17.93 7.26
C GLU A 157 -4.35 -18.78 6.96
N MET A 158 -5.47 -18.15 6.58
CA MET A 158 -6.68 -18.87 6.16
C MET A 158 -6.44 -19.79 4.98
N ALA A 159 -5.62 -19.37 4.00
CA ALA A 159 -5.26 -20.18 2.86
C ALA A 159 -4.46 -21.43 3.25
N ASP A 160 -3.48 -21.28 4.14
CA ASP A 160 -2.67 -22.39 4.66
C ASP A 160 -3.55 -23.40 5.41
N ASP A 161 -4.43 -22.92 6.29
CA ASP A 161 -5.32 -23.79 7.05
C ASP A 161 -6.35 -24.49 6.16
N LYS A 162 -6.89 -23.81 5.14
CA LYS A 162 -7.77 -24.43 4.15
C LYS A 162 -7.02 -25.51 3.37
N ASN A 163 -5.76 -25.29 2.99
CA ASN A 163 -4.95 -26.31 2.31
C ASN A 163 -4.72 -27.53 3.18
N LYS A 164 -4.36 -27.35 4.46
CA LYS A 164 -4.21 -28.46 5.42
C LYS A 164 -5.52 -29.24 5.59
N PHE A 165 -6.64 -28.52 5.70
CA PHE A 165 -7.97 -29.14 5.77
C PHE A 165 -8.24 -29.99 4.53
N LEU A 166 -8.08 -29.43 3.32
CA LEU A 166 -8.33 -30.14 2.06
C LEU A 166 -7.43 -31.37 1.90
N ALA A 167 -6.15 -31.26 2.25
CA ALA A 167 -5.21 -32.39 2.21
C ALA A 167 -5.62 -33.52 3.18
N SER A 168 -6.29 -33.16 4.28
CA SER A 168 -6.78 -34.12 5.29
C SER A 168 -8.09 -34.81 4.89
N ILE A 169 -8.80 -34.35 3.85
CA ILE A 169 -10.06 -34.98 3.44
C ILE A 169 -9.76 -36.32 2.75
N PRO A 170 -10.33 -37.45 3.22
CA PRO A 170 -10.22 -38.75 2.55
C PRO A 170 -10.93 -38.76 1.19
N ALA A 171 -10.25 -38.32 0.13
CA ALA A 171 -10.87 -38.03 -1.16
C ALA A 171 -10.40 -38.91 -2.33
N ILE A 172 -9.29 -39.64 -2.17
CA ILE A 172 -8.76 -40.54 -3.21
C ILE A 172 -9.13 -42.00 -2.97
N GLN A 173 -9.03 -42.83 -4.00
CA GLN A 173 -9.13 -44.28 -3.85
C GLN A 173 -7.84 -44.84 -3.24
N PRO A 174 -7.90 -45.73 -2.23
CA PRO A 174 -6.72 -46.21 -1.53
C PRO A 174 -5.88 -47.24 -2.30
N VAL A 175 -6.37 -47.76 -3.43
CA VAL A 175 -5.72 -48.77 -4.27
C VAL A 175 -5.77 -48.29 -5.71
N ALA A 176 -4.70 -48.47 -6.49
CA ALA A 176 -4.69 -48.07 -7.89
C ALA A 176 -5.68 -48.89 -8.72
N ASN A 177 -6.39 -48.24 -9.66
CA ASN A 177 -7.39 -48.92 -10.50
C ASN A 177 -6.81 -50.07 -11.32
N GLU A 178 -5.56 -49.95 -11.78
CA GLU A 178 -4.85 -50.97 -12.56
C GLU A 178 -4.59 -52.25 -11.76
N GLU A 179 -4.56 -52.16 -10.43
CA GLU A 179 -4.30 -53.28 -9.52
C GLU A 179 -5.60 -53.95 -9.03
N LEU A 180 -6.76 -53.42 -9.41
CA LEU A 180 -8.06 -53.98 -9.05
C LEU A 180 -8.46 -55.12 -9.99
N LYS A 181 -8.78 -56.29 -9.42
CA LYS A 181 -9.36 -57.42 -10.16
C LYS A 181 -10.84 -57.21 -10.49
N ARG A 182 -11.59 -56.62 -9.55
CA ARG A 182 -13.03 -56.28 -9.64
C ARG A 182 -13.45 -55.43 -8.44
N MET A 183 -14.52 -54.65 -8.59
CA MET A 183 -15.20 -54.07 -7.43
C MET A 183 -15.83 -55.22 -6.61
N ALA A 184 -15.38 -55.44 -5.37
CA ALA A 184 -15.81 -56.60 -4.61
C ALA A 184 -17.14 -56.34 -3.90
N SER A 185 -17.26 -55.23 -3.15
CA SER A 185 -18.50 -54.85 -2.48
C SER A 185 -18.48 -53.44 -1.90
N GLY A 186 -19.58 -52.70 -2.01
CA GLY A 186 -19.72 -51.34 -1.51
C GLY A 186 -20.23 -51.22 -0.07
N TYR A 187 -20.40 -49.97 0.36
CA TYR A 187 -21.05 -49.58 1.62
C TYR A 187 -22.56 -49.86 1.58
N GLY A 188 -23.13 -50.31 2.70
CA GLY A 188 -24.57 -50.48 2.85
C GLY A 188 -25.01 -51.86 3.33
N TRP A 189 -26.33 -52.10 3.34
CA TRP A 189 -26.90 -53.37 3.77
C TRP A 189 -26.65 -54.47 2.74
N ARG A 190 -25.97 -55.54 3.15
CA ARG A 190 -25.69 -56.72 2.32
C ARG A 190 -25.91 -58.02 3.07
N ILE A 191 -25.95 -59.13 2.35
CA ILE A 191 -25.91 -60.47 2.96
C ILE A 191 -24.47 -60.75 3.37
N ASP A 192 -24.25 -60.96 4.66
CA ASP A 192 -22.94 -61.30 5.19
C ASP A 192 -22.49 -62.67 4.66
N PRO A 193 -21.29 -62.78 4.06
CA PRO A 193 -20.88 -64.00 3.36
C PRO A 193 -20.66 -65.20 4.30
N PHE A 194 -20.41 -64.96 5.60
CA PHE A 194 -20.14 -65.98 6.60
C PHE A 194 -21.42 -66.44 7.30
N THR A 195 -22.23 -65.49 7.77
CA THR A 195 -23.44 -65.77 8.56
C THR A 195 -24.70 -65.92 7.72
N LYS A 196 -24.65 -65.54 6.43
CA LYS A 196 -25.80 -65.49 5.50
C LYS A 196 -26.96 -64.60 5.96
N ALA A 197 -26.78 -63.82 7.02
CA ALA A 197 -27.75 -62.86 7.53
C ALA A 197 -27.53 -61.48 6.91
N ARG A 198 -28.58 -60.66 6.88
CA ARG A 198 -28.49 -59.26 6.43
C ARG A 198 -27.72 -58.43 7.47
N LYS A 199 -26.62 -57.81 7.06
CA LYS A 199 -25.73 -57.01 7.93
C LYS A 199 -25.33 -55.71 7.22
N MET A 200 -25.17 -54.64 8.00
CA MET A 200 -24.67 -53.36 7.50
C MET A 200 -23.16 -53.44 7.28
N HIS A 201 -22.70 -53.11 6.07
CA HIS A 201 -21.30 -52.97 5.74
C HIS A 201 -20.88 -51.51 5.85
N TYR A 202 -20.02 -51.20 6.82
CA TYR A 202 -19.56 -49.84 7.14
C TYR A 202 -18.33 -49.41 6.33
N GLY A 203 -18.01 -50.11 5.25
CA GLY A 203 -16.82 -49.84 4.43
C GLY A 203 -17.00 -50.27 2.99
N MET A 204 -15.89 -50.35 2.27
CA MET A 204 -15.83 -50.79 0.88
C MET A 204 -14.69 -51.81 0.72
N ASP A 205 -14.97 -52.89 0.00
CA ASP A 205 -14.04 -53.98 -0.24
C ASP A 205 -13.46 -53.86 -1.66
N PHE A 206 -12.13 -53.81 -1.75
CA PHE A 206 -11.38 -53.78 -3.00
C PHE A 206 -10.74 -55.15 -3.25
N SER A 207 -11.01 -55.76 -4.41
CA SER A 207 -10.37 -57.04 -4.78
C SER A 207 -9.04 -56.76 -5.46
N ALA A 208 -7.93 -57.04 -4.78
CA ALA A 208 -6.56 -56.89 -5.29
C ALA A 208 -5.70 -58.13 -4.96
N GLU A 209 -4.47 -58.17 -5.45
CA GLU A 209 -3.50 -59.23 -5.09
C GLU A 209 -2.91 -59.00 -3.70
N ILE A 210 -2.43 -60.07 -3.06
CA ILE A 210 -1.73 -59.94 -1.77
C ILE A 210 -0.42 -59.17 -2.02
N GLY A 211 -0.19 -58.13 -1.23
CA GLY A 211 0.99 -57.26 -1.38
C GLY A 211 0.76 -56.02 -2.26
N THR A 212 -0.44 -55.85 -2.84
CA THR A 212 -0.81 -54.60 -3.53
C THR A 212 -0.69 -53.39 -2.57
N PRO A 213 0.01 -52.31 -2.97
CA PRO A 213 0.14 -51.10 -2.14
C PRO A 213 -1.20 -50.49 -1.78
N VAL A 214 -1.33 -50.07 -0.51
CA VAL A 214 -2.49 -49.35 0.01
C VAL A 214 -2.05 -47.97 0.46
N TYR A 215 -2.66 -46.94 -0.09
CA TYR A 215 -2.33 -45.54 0.17
C TYR A 215 -3.31 -44.90 1.14
N ALA A 216 -2.79 -44.03 1.99
CA ALA A 216 -3.63 -43.15 2.81
C ALA A 216 -4.44 -42.24 1.88
N THR A 217 -5.74 -42.14 2.13
CA THR A 217 -6.66 -41.39 1.27
C THR A 217 -6.70 -39.89 1.54
N GLY A 218 -5.95 -39.45 2.55
CA GLY A 218 -5.70 -38.06 2.94
C GLY A 218 -4.57 -38.01 3.96
N ASP A 219 -4.05 -36.81 4.23
CA ASP A 219 -3.00 -36.57 5.22
C ASP A 219 -3.54 -36.83 6.63
N GLY A 220 -2.70 -37.40 7.51
CA GLY A 220 -3.12 -37.69 8.86
C GLY A 220 -2.07 -38.40 9.69
N ILE A 221 -2.45 -38.73 10.93
CA ILE A 221 -1.58 -39.38 11.90
C ILE A 221 -2.10 -40.80 12.17
N VAL A 222 -1.22 -41.79 12.08
CA VAL A 222 -1.53 -43.17 12.46
C VAL A 222 -1.86 -43.24 13.96
N LYS A 223 -3.12 -43.48 14.30
CA LYS A 223 -3.54 -43.68 15.71
C LYS A 223 -3.27 -45.09 16.17
N ARG A 224 -3.35 -46.07 15.26
CA ARG A 224 -3.23 -47.48 15.60
C ARG A 224 -2.84 -48.31 14.39
N ALA A 225 -1.89 -49.21 14.58
CA ALA A 225 -1.53 -50.25 13.62
C ALA A 225 -1.40 -51.58 14.38
N ASP A 226 -2.43 -52.44 14.34
CA ASP A 226 -2.39 -53.75 15.00
C ASP A 226 -3.34 -54.77 14.35
N SER A 227 -3.37 -55.98 14.90
CA SER A 227 -4.24 -57.07 14.45
C SER A 227 -5.20 -57.57 15.52
N ARG A 228 -5.51 -56.75 16.53
CA ARG A 228 -6.29 -57.16 17.71
C ARG A 228 -7.81 -56.99 17.50
N SER A 229 -8.21 -56.12 16.57
CA SER A 229 -9.62 -55.90 16.25
C SER A 229 -10.19 -57.11 15.49
N SER A 230 -11.12 -57.82 16.13
CA SER A 230 -11.79 -58.98 15.51
C SER A 230 -12.43 -58.60 14.18
N GLY A 231 -12.24 -59.44 13.17
CA GLY A 231 -12.82 -59.27 11.83
C GLY A 231 -12.03 -58.40 10.87
N PHE A 232 -11.03 -57.62 11.31
CA PHE A 232 -10.25 -56.73 10.42
C PHE A 232 -8.86 -57.28 10.06
N GLY A 233 -8.35 -58.29 10.78
CA GLY A 233 -6.97 -58.74 10.61
C GLY A 233 -5.97 -57.62 10.93
N ARG A 234 -4.81 -57.63 10.25
CA ARG A 234 -3.86 -56.51 10.30
C ARG A 234 -4.52 -55.27 9.71
N HIS A 235 -4.57 -54.19 10.48
CA HIS A 235 -5.20 -52.96 10.06
C HIS A 235 -4.48 -51.73 10.57
N ILE A 236 -4.63 -50.62 9.83
CA ILE A 236 -4.16 -49.29 10.21
C ILE A 236 -5.37 -48.37 10.34
N ARG A 237 -5.40 -47.56 11.40
CA ARG A 237 -6.34 -46.45 11.57
C ARG A 237 -5.58 -45.13 11.51
N ILE A 238 -6.02 -44.25 10.62
CA ILE A 238 -5.47 -42.91 10.45
C ILE A 238 -6.52 -41.90 10.90
N ASP A 239 -6.12 -40.99 11.79
CA ASP A 239 -6.88 -39.81 12.15
C ASP A 239 -6.37 -38.64 11.30
N HIS A 240 -7.24 -38.12 10.46
CA HIS A 240 -6.93 -37.01 9.57
C HIS A 240 -7.24 -35.64 10.23
N GLY A 241 -7.75 -35.64 11.47
CA GLY A 241 -8.31 -34.44 12.07
C GLY A 241 -9.69 -34.11 11.49
N TYR A 242 -10.27 -32.98 11.93
CA TYR A 242 -11.56 -32.47 11.47
C TYR A 242 -12.74 -33.48 11.55
N GLY A 243 -12.61 -34.52 12.39
CA GLY A 243 -13.60 -35.59 12.54
C GLY A 243 -13.48 -36.74 11.53
N TYR A 244 -12.50 -36.71 10.62
CA TYR A 244 -12.28 -37.78 9.65
C TYR A 244 -11.34 -38.87 10.18
N THR A 245 -11.74 -40.12 9.98
CA THR A 245 -10.91 -41.28 10.32
C THR A 245 -11.06 -42.34 9.24
N THR A 246 -9.95 -42.93 8.83
CA THR A 246 -9.96 -44.06 7.89
C THR A 246 -9.41 -45.31 8.54
N ILE A 247 -9.88 -46.46 8.06
CA ILE A 247 -9.39 -47.77 8.47
C ILE A 247 -9.06 -48.60 7.23
N TYR A 248 -7.85 -49.11 7.18
CA TYR A 248 -7.36 -50.02 6.13
C TYR A 248 -7.17 -51.38 6.77
N ALA A 249 -7.91 -52.38 6.31
CA ALA A 249 -7.98 -53.70 6.94
C ALA A 249 -7.50 -54.82 6.00
N HIS A 250 -7.30 -56.01 6.56
CA HIS A 250 -6.82 -57.20 5.85
C HIS A 250 -5.45 -57.02 5.16
N LEU A 251 -4.61 -56.16 5.74
CA LEU A 251 -3.29 -55.85 5.20
C LEU A 251 -2.34 -57.05 5.34
N SER A 252 -1.47 -57.27 4.36
CA SER A 252 -0.40 -58.26 4.47
C SER A 252 0.75 -57.78 5.34
N GLU A 253 1.08 -56.49 5.31
CA GLU A 253 2.19 -55.87 6.04
C GLU A 253 1.87 -54.40 6.37
N TYR A 254 2.60 -53.82 7.33
CA TYR A 254 2.54 -52.38 7.62
C TYR A 254 3.73 -51.68 6.97
N ASN A 255 3.46 -50.68 6.14
CA ASN A 255 4.47 -49.75 5.64
C ASN A 255 3.99 -48.33 5.98
N ILE A 256 4.42 -47.82 7.13
CA ILE A 256 4.04 -46.52 7.69
C ILE A 256 5.30 -45.70 7.92
N GLN A 257 5.24 -44.40 7.63
CA GLN A 257 6.33 -43.44 7.78
C GLN A 257 5.97 -42.39 8.83
#